data_AF-A0A7C7E3Q8-F1
#
_entry.id   AF-A0A7C7E3Q8-F1
#
_cell.length_a   1.000
_cell.length_b   1.000
_cell.length_c   1.000
_cell.angle_alpha   90.00
_cell.angle_beta   90.00
_cell.angle_gamma   90.00
#
_symmetry.space_group_name_H-M   'P 1'
#
loop_
_entity.id
_entity.type
_entity.pdbx_description
1 polymer ?
#
loop_
_entity_poly.entity_id
_entity_poly.type
_entity_poly.pdbx_seq_one_letter_code
_entity_poly.pdbx_strand_id
1 'polypeptide(L)'
;LDRAGASVGASDEVMLLLKHMVVSHHYEAEFGSPKKPLFLEAELLHHIDMIDARVFDYQNATRNIEAGQFSEPVWSLDRRSVYKVGLPE
;
A
#
# COMPACT_ATOMS: atom_id res chain seq x y z
N LEU A 1 13.00 -3.91 14.31
CA LEU A 1 13.75 -2.80 13.70
C LEU A 1 15.11 -2.60 14.37
N ASP A 2 15.17 -2.36 15.67
CA ASP A 2 16.43 -2.02 16.37
C ASP A 2 17.56 -3.04 16.20
N ARG A 3 17.26 -4.34 16.33
CA ARG A 3 18.26 -5.40 16.10
C ARG A 3 18.81 -5.38 14.67
N ALA A 4 17.96 -5.12 13.67
CA ALA A 4 18.37 -5.06 12.27
C ALA A 4 19.18 -3.78 11.99
N GLY A 5 18.76 -2.64 12.52
CA GLY A 5 19.50 -1.37 12.44
C GLY A 5 20.91 -1.48 13.01
N ALA A 6 21.05 -2.10 14.19
CA ALA A 6 22.36 -2.33 14.80
C ALA A 6 23.26 -3.22 13.93
N SER A 7 22.69 -4.24 13.26
CA SER A 7 23.47 -5.15 12.42
C SER A 7 24.06 -4.51 11.16
N VAL A 8 23.51 -3.37 10.72
CA VAL A 8 23.98 -2.63 9.53
C VAL A 8 24.64 -1.29 9.88
N GLY A 9 24.78 -0.97 11.18
CA GLY A 9 25.35 0.31 11.63
C GLY A 9 24.51 1.53 11.28
N ALA A 10 23.18 1.39 11.25
CA ALA A 10 22.27 2.52 11.01
C ALA A 10 22.34 3.53 12.19
N SER A 11 22.27 4.83 11.88
CA SER A 11 22.23 5.87 12.90
C SER A 11 20.89 5.89 13.65
N ASP A 12 20.90 6.44 14.86
CA ASP A 12 19.68 6.59 15.67
C ASP A 12 18.60 7.43 14.96
N GLU A 13 19.01 8.43 14.19
CA GLU A 13 18.10 9.25 13.37
C GLU A 13 17.40 8.43 12.28
N VAL A 14 18.16 7.62 11.52
CA VAL A 14 17.58 6.72 10.51
C VAL A 14 16.61 5.74 11.17
N MET A 15 16.96 5.21 12.35
CA MET A 15 16.09 4.31 13.09
C MET A 15 14.80 4.99 13.55
N LEU A 16 14.87 6.24 13.99
CA LEU A 16 13.71 7.04 14.36
C LEU A 16 12.78 7.29 13.17
N LEU A 17 13.34 7.70 12.02
CA LEU A 17 12.57 7.93 10.79
C LEU A 17 11.90 6.65 10.29
N LEU A 18 12.60 5.52 10.27
CA LEU A 18 12.04 4.23 9.88
C LEU A 18 10.91 3.78 10.81
N LYS A 19 11.05 3.97 12.13
CA LYS A 19 9.98 3.68 13.09
C LYS A 19 8.75 4.53 12.80
N HIS A 20 8.93 5.83 12.53
CA HIS A 20 7.84 6.73 12.14
C HIS A 20 7.13 6.22 10.89
N MET A 21 7.88 5.88 9.83
CA MET A 21 7.30 5.32 8.59
C MET A 21 6.40 4.12 8.88
N VAL A 22 6.90 3.14 9.64
CA VAL A 22 6.14 1.92 9.96
C VAL A 22 4.88 2.22 10.76
N VAL A 23 4.92 3.13 11.74
CA VAL A 23 3.72 3.42 12.54
C VAL A 23 2.77 4.42 11.89
N SER A 24 3.19 5.21 10.90
CA SER A 24 2.34 6.27 10.32
C SER A 24 1.76 5.93 8.95
N HIS A 25 2.30 4.95 8.22
CA HIS A 25 1.99 4.75 6.80
C HIS A 25 0.53 4.37 6.47
N HIS A 26 -0.30 3.96 7.43
CA HIS A 26 -1.74 3.74 7.20
C HIS A 26 -2.59 5.00 7.39
N TYR A 27 -1.97 6.18 7.59
CA TYR A 27 -2.57 7.51 7.68
C TYR A 27 -3.54 7.78 8.85
N GLU A 28 -4.60 6.99 8.96
CA GLU A 28 -5.68 7.19 9.93
C GLU A 28 -5.60 6.22 11.10
N ALA A 29 -6.06 6.68 12.27
CA ALA A 29 -6.05 5.87 13.49
C ALA A 29 -6.89 4.59 13.35
N GLU A 30 -7.97 4.65 12.57
CA GLU A 30 -8.83 3.51 12.25
C GLU A 30 -8.11 2.42 11.45
N PHE A 31 -7.05 2.78 10.73
CA PHE A 31 -6.19 1.87 9.97
C PHE A 31 -4.89 1.51 10.70
N GLY A 32 -4.78 1.85 11.98
CA GLY A 32 -3.63 1.51 12.82
C GLY A 32 -2.54 2.58 12.88
N SER A 33 -2.75 3.77 12.30
CA SER A 33 -1.79 4.87 12.36
C SER A 33 -2.10 5.87 13.48
N PRO A 34 -1.36 5.89 14.61
CA PRO A 34 -1.56 6.90 15.65
C PRO A 34 -1.23 8.34 15.19
N LYS A 35 -0.50 8.50 14.08
CA LYS A 35 -0.08 9.77 13.49
C LYS A 35 -0.02 9.66 11.96
N LYS A 36 -0.23 10.79 11.29
CA LYS A 36 0.03 10.94 9.85
C LYS A 36 1.53 10.96 9.57
N PRO A 37 1.98 10.60 8.35
CA PRO A 37 3.35 10.80 7.91
C PRO A 37 3.78 12.26 8.10
N LEU A 38 5.03 12.47 8.52
CA LEU A 38 5.55 13.81 8.89
C LEU A 38 6.74 14.26 8.04
N PHE A 39 7.14 13.43 7.07
CA PHE A 39 8.23 13.73 6.15
C PHE A 39 7.99 13.01 4.81
N LEU A 40 8.70 13.45 3.78
CA LEU A 40 8.41 13.10 2.39
C LEU A 40 8.39 11.59 2.15
N GLU A 41 9.43 10.88 2.59
CA GLU A 41 9.55 9.44 2.36
C GLU A 41 8.44 8.65 3.06
N ALA A 42 7.97 9.11 4.22
CA ALA A 42 6.84 8.50 4.92
C ALA A 42 5.51 8.76 4.19
N GLU A 43 5.31 9.94 3.60
CA GLU A 43 4.12 10.27 2.79
C GLU A 43 4.11 9.42 1.51
N LEU A 44 5.27 9.29 0.86
CA LEU A 44 5.42 8.44 -0.32
C LEU A 44 5.15 6.97 -0.01
N LEU A 45 5.66 6.45 1.13
CA LEU A 45 5.39 5.09 1.55
C LEU A 45 3.89 4.82 1.71
N HIS A 46 3.16 5.74 2.36
CA HIS A 46 1.70 5.63 2.50
C HIS A 46 1.01 5.46 1.13
N HIS A 47 1.35 6.32 0.16
CA HIS A 47 0.72 6.24 -1.15
C HIS A 47 1.12 4.98 -1.93
N ILE A 48 2.38 4.53 -1.81
CA ILE A 48 2.85 3.29 -2.43
C ILE A 48 2.09 2.08 -1.86
N ASP A 49 1.92 2.01 -0.54
CA ASP A 49 1.15 0.96 0.14
C ASP A 49 -0.31 0.93 -0.34
N MET A 50 -0.95 2.10 -0.45
CA MET A 50 -2.30 2.22 -0.99
C MET A 50 -2.41 1.78 -2.46
N ILE A 51 -1.39 2.10 -3.27
CA ILE A 51 -1.33 1.66 -4.67
C ILE A 51 -1.21 0.14 -4.73
N ASP A 52 -0.34 -0.48 -3.93
CA ASP A 52 -0.15 -1.93 -3.90
C ASP A 52 -1.44 -2.66 -3.54
N ALA A 53 -2.14 -2.21 -2.49
CA ALA A 53 -3.44 -2.75 -2.09
C ALA A 53 -4.47 -2.66 -3.23
N ARG A 54 -4.57 -1.51 -3.90
CA ARG A 54 -5.51 -1.35 -5.04
C ARG A 54 -5.12 -2.21 -6.25
N VAL A 55 -3.82 -2.39 -6.51
CA VAL A 55 -3.32 -3.27 -7.58
C VAL A 55 -3.68 -4.72 -7.27
N PHE A 56 -3.43 -5.18 -6.04
CA PHE A 56 -3.80 -6.51 -5.60
C PHE A 56 -5.30 -6.77 -5.78
N ASP A 57 -6.16 -5.86 -5.35
CA ASP A 57 -7.61 -6.00 -5.49
C ASP A 57 -8.06 -6.02 -6.95
N TYR A 58 -7.43 -5.20 -7.81
CA TYR A 58 -7.72 -5.19 -9.24
C TYR A 58 -7.33 -6.52 -9.89
N GLN A 59 -6.13 -7.03 -9.60
CA GLN A 59 -5.65 -8.32 -10.12
C GLN A 59 -6.51 -9.47 -9.61
N ASN A 60 -6.90 -9.45 -8.34
CA ASN A 60 -7.75 -10.48 -7.76
C ASN A 60 -9.16 -10.48 -8.37
N ALA A 61 -9.77 -9.31 -8.54
CA ALA A 61 -11.10 -9.17 -9.15
C ALA A 61 -11.12 -9.58 -10.63
N THR A 62 -10.01 -9.40 -11.35
CA THR A 62 -9.88 -9.74 -12.77
C THR A 62 -9.29 -11.14 -13.04
N ARG A 63 -8.88 -11.88 -12.00
CA ARG A 63 -8.20 -13.18 -12.13
C ARG A 63 -9.03 -14.20 -12.92
N ASN A 64 -10.31 -14.35 -12.57
CA ASN A 64 -11.20 -15.40 -13.09
C ASN A 64 -12.27 -14.88 -14.06
N ILE A 65 -12.15 -13.65 -14.55
CA ILE A 65 -13.04 -13.13 -15.61
C ILE A 65 -12.39 -13.30 -16.97
N GLU A 66 -13.20 -13.44 -18.01
CA GLU A 66 -12.70 -13.47 -19.39
C GLU A 66 -12.27 -12.07 -19.84
N ALA A 67 -11.33 -12.01 -20.78
CA ALA A 67 -10.95 -10.73 -21.39
C ALA A 67 -12.16 -10.09 -22.05
N GLY A 68 -12.33 -8.78 -21.88
CA GLY A 68 -13.51 -8.07 -22.38
C GLY A 68 -14.70 -8.02 -21.42
N GLN A 69 -14.58 -8.61 -20.23
CA GLN A 69 -15.65 -8.62 -19.24
C GLN A 69 -15.33 -7.74 -18.02
N PHE A 70 -16.39 -7.40 -17.28
CA PHE A 70 -16.32 -6.70 -16.01
C PHE A 70 -16.40 -7.68 -14.84
N SER A 71 -15.75 -7.34 -13.74
CA SER A 71 -15.93 -8.01 -12.45
C SER A 71 -17.24 -7.60 -11.78
N GLU A 72 -17.61 -8.34 -10.74
CA GLU A 72 -18.53 -7.83 -9.73
C GLU A 72 -17.97 -6.55 -9.05
N PRO A 73 -18.82 -5.70 -8.46
CA PRO A 73 -18.39 -4.50 -7.75
C PRO A 73 -17.40 -4.82 -6.61
N VAL A 74 -16.23 -4.18 -6.64
CA VAL A 74 -15.18 -4.38 -5.63
C VAL A 74 -15.23 -3.26 -4.60
N TRP A 75 -15.52 -3.60 -3.34
CA TRP A 75 -15.75 -2.60 -2.28
C TRP A 75 -14.55 -1.68 -2.05
N SER A 76 -13.34 -2.23 -1.97
CA SER A 76 -12.08 -1.49 -1.78
C SER A 76 -11.67 -0.63 -2.97
N LEU A 77 -12.26 -0.86 -4.14
CA LEU A 77 -12.07 -0.04 -5.34
C LEU A 77 -13.25 0.91 -5.56
N ASP A 78 -13.84 1.42 -4.48
CA ASP A 78 -14.95 2.38 -4.52
C ASP A 78 -16.22 1.79 -5.16
N ARG A 79 -16.47 0.49 -4.93
CA ARG A 79 -17.56 -0.30 -5.54
C ARG A 79 -17.59 -0.28 -7.07
N ARG A 80 -16.44 -0.09 -7.70
CA ARG A 80 -16.32 -0.18 -9.16
C ARG A 80 -16.33 -1.64 -9.60
N SER A 81 -17.06 -1.92 -10.68
CA SER A 81 -16.83 -3.10 -11.52
C SER A 81 -15.63 -2.82 -12.42
N VAL A 82 -14.56 -3.59 -12.28
CA VAL A 82 -13.32 -3.38 -13.03
C VAL A 82 -13.26 -4.27 -14.27
N TYR A 83 -12.63 -3.79 -15.33
CA TYR A 83 -12.62 -4.43 -16.64
C TYR A 83 -11.33 -5.23 -16.87
N LYS A 84 -11.42 -6.46 -17.37
CA LYS A 84 -10.23 -7.21 -17.80
C LYS A 84 -9.86 -6.87 -19.23
N VAL A 85 -8.73 -6.19 -19.35
CA VAL A 85 -8.11 -5.86 -20.63
C VAL A 85 -7.57 -7.13 -21.28
N GLY A 86 -7.87 -7.33 -22.56
CA GLY A 86 -7.38 -8.45 -23.38
C GLY A 86 -6.28 -8.06 -24.36
N LEU A 87 -5.49 -7.03 -24.04
CA LEU A 87 -4.37 -6.62 -24.89
C LEU A 87 -3.20 -7.60 -24.71
N PRO A 88 -2.49 -7.96 -25.80
CA PRO A 88 -1.26 -8.74 -25.68
C PRO A 88 -0.20 -7.98 -24.87
N GLU A 89 0.56 -8.71 -24.06
CA GLU A 89 1.73 -8.19 -23.30
C GLU A 89 2.88 -7.79 -24.23
#